data_AF-A6HM67-F1
#
_entry.id   AF-A6HM67-F1
#
_cell.length_a   1.000
_cell.length_b   1.000
_cell.length_c   1.000
_cell.angle_alpha   90.00
_cell.angle_beta   90.00
_cell.angle_gamma   90.00
#
_symmetry.space_group_name_H-M   'P 1'
#
loop_
_entity.id
_entity.type
_entity.pdbx_description
1 polymer ?
#
loop_
_entity_poly.entity_id
_entity_poly.type
_entity_poly.pdbx_seq_one_letter_code
_entity_poly.pdbx_strand_id
1 'polypeptide(L)' 'MAQGVTEYKESFGVDPVTSQNVQYFLDRFYMSRISIRMLLNQHSLLFGGKGSPSHRKHIGSINPNCDVVEVIKGKCLCPL' A
#
# COMPACT_ATOMS: atom_id res chain seq x y z
N MET A 1 9.74 9.38 -1.82
CA MET A 1 9.59 9.38 -3.30
C MET A 1 8.70 10.53 -3.76
N ALA A 2 7.50 10.73 -3.19
CA ALA A 2 6.59 11.82 -3.60
C ALA A 2 7.21 13.24 -3.55
N GLN A 3 7.95 13.56 -2.49
CA GLN A 3 8.59 14.88 -2.34
C GLN A 3 9.58 15.19 -3.49
N GLY A 4 10.49 14.26 -3.81
CA GLY A 4 11.46 14.47 -4.88
C GLY A 4 10.83 14.62 -6.28
N VAL A 5 9.68 13.98 -6.54
CA VAL A 5 8.92 14.19 -7.78
C VAL A 5 8.30 15.60 -7.84
N THR A 6 7.89 16.13 -6.67
CA THR A 6 7.34 17.48 -6.56
C THR A 6 8.42 18.54 -6.78
N GLU A 7 9.57 18.39 -6.11
CA GLU A 7 10.74 19.26 -6.30
C GLU A 7 11.25 19.25 -7.75
N TYR A 8 11.27 18.08 -8.39
CA TYR A 8 11.64 17.94 -9.81
C TYR A 8 10.68 18.73 -10.72
N LYS A 9 9.37 18.58 -10.49
CA LYS A 9 8.33 19.30 -11.24
C LYS A 9 8.42 20.82 -11.05
N GLU A 10 8.69 21.28 -9.84
CA GLU A 10 8.85 22.72 -9.55
C GLU A 10 10.11 23.31 -10.16
N SER A 11 11.21 22.54 -10.22
CA SER A 11 12.51 23.02 -10.70
C SER A 11 12.65 23.00 -12.23
N PHE A 12 12.08 21.98 -12.90
CA PHE A 12 12.31 21.73 -14.33
C PHE A 12 11.03 21.83 -15.18
N GLY A 13 9.86 22.04 -14.56
CA GLY A 13 8.57 22.03 -15.24
C GLY A 13 8.08 20.61 -15.56
N VAL A 14 7.06 20.53 -16.41
CA VAL A 14 6.42 19.26 -16.78
C VAL A 14 6.48 19.09 -18.29
N ASP A 15 7.24 18.11 -18.77
CA ASP A 15 7.17 17.66 -20.15
C ASP A 15 6.35 16.35 -20.27
N PRO A 16 5.62 16.13 -21.38
CA PRO A 16 4.73 14.97 -21.52
C PRO A 16 5.48 13.63 -21.49
N VAL A 17 6.71 13.59 -22.01
CA VAL A 17 7.50 12.35 -22.14
C VAL A 17 8.03 11.91 -20.77
N THR A 18 8.62 12.81 -20.02
CA THR A 18 9.09 12.55 -18.66
C THR A 18 7.93 12.27 -17.73
N SER A 19 6.78 12.94 -17.89
CA SER A 19 5.58 12.64 -17.10
C SER A 19 5.15 11.18 -17.25
N GLN A 20 5.12 10.68 -18.49
CA GLN A 20 4.80 9.27 -18.76
C GLN A 20 5.86 8.33 -18.16
N ASN A 21 7.14 8.66 -18.28
CA ASN A 21 8.23 7.85 -17.73
C ASN A 21 8.21 7.81 -16.20
N VAL A 22 7.95 8.95 -15.55
CA VAL A 22 7.82 9.07 -14.09
C VAL A 22 6.60 8.30 -13.60
N GLN A 23 5.45 8.42 -14.27
CA GLN A 23 4.26 7.65 -13.93
C GLN A 23 4.55 6.13 -14.00
N TYR A 24 5.12 5.67 -15.12
CA TYR A 24 5.51 4.27 -15.31
C TYR A 24 6.48 3.77 -14.23
N PHE A 25 7.47 4.60 -13.88
CA PHE A 25 8.42 4.30 -12.82
C PHE A 25 7.71 4.21 -11.45
N LEU A 26 6.87 5.18 -11.11
CA LEU A 26 6.18 5.23 -9.82
C LEU A 26 5.22 4.05 -9.65
N ASP A 27 4.50 3.68 -10.70
CA ASP A 27 3.60 2.50 -10.66
C ASP A 27 4.39 1.23 -10.35
N ARG A 28 5.53 1.00 -11.03
CA ARG A 28 6.39 -0.15 -10.75
C ARG A 28 7.05 -0.08 -9.38
N PHE A 29 7.54 1.09 -8.99
CA PHE A 29 8.21 1.30 -7.72
C PHE A 29 7.26 1.06 -6.54
N TYR A 30 6.07 1.64 -6.58
CA TYR A 30 5.09 1.46 -5.50
C TYR A 30 4.50 0.06 -5.50
N MET A 31 4.28 -0.57 -6.66
CA MET A 31 3.86 -1.97 -6.71
C MET A 31 4.91 -2.91 -6.11
N SER A 32 6.19 -2.72 -6.45
CA SER A 32 7.30 -3.47 -5.86
C SER A 32 7.39 -3.25 -4.34
N ARG A 33 7.21 -2.02 -3.88
CA ARG A 33 7.19 -1.72 -2.44
C ARG A 33 6.00 -2.39 -1.74
N ILE A 34 4.81 -2.38 -2.34
CA ILE A 34 3.62 -3.04 -1.79
C ILE A 34 3.83 -4.55 -1.72
N SER A 35 4.38 -5.18 -2.77
CA SER A 35 4.61 -6.62 -2.79
C SER A 35 5.66 -7.07 -1.76
N ILE A 36 6.77 -6.33 -1.62
CA ILE A 36 7.80 -6.60 -0.60
C ILE A 36 7.18 -6.50 0.80
N ARG A 37 6.40 -5.45 1.08
CA ARG A 37 5.72 -5.31 2.38
C ARG A 37 4.69 -6.42 2.62
N MET A 38 3.98 -6.86 1.58
CA MET A 38 3.06 -7.99 1.68
C MET A 38 3.79 -9.25 2.11
N LEU A 39 4.89 -9.62 1.43
CA LEU A 39 5.67 -10.82 1.76
C LEU A 39 6.25 -10.77 3.18
N LEU A 40 6.85 -9.64 3.58
CA LEU A 40 7.39 -9.47 4.92
C LEU A 40 6.30 -9.56 5.98
N ASN A 41 5.17 -8.88 5.78
CA ASN A 41 4.04 -8.93 6.72
C ASN A 41 3.47 -10.35 6.84
N GLN A 42 3.33 -11.08 5.73
CA GLN A 42 2.89 -12.48 5.77
C GLN A 42 3.83 -13.33 6.62
N HIS A 43 5.14 -13.26 6.36
CA HIS A 43 6.12 -14.05 7.10
C HIS A 43 6.13 -13.67 8.60
N SER A 44 6.16 -12.38 8.93
CA SER A 44 6.16 -11.92 10.32
C SER A 44 4.86 -12.26 11.07
N LEU A 45 3.69 -12.19 10.44
CA LEU A 45 2.43 -12.50 11.11
C LEU A 45 2.22 -14.00 11.31
N LEU A 46 2.72 -14.85 10.39
CA LEU A 46 2.60 -16.30 10.50
C LEU A 46 3.63 -16.90 11.46
N PHE A 47 4.87 -16.37 11.47
CA PHE A 47 5.99 -17.00 12.17
C PHE A 47 6.63 -16.13 13.27
N GLY A 48 6.22 -14.86 13.42
CA GLY A 48 6.83 -13.91 14.35
C GLY A 48 6.39 -14.02 15.81
N GLY A 49 5.74 -15.10 16.22
CA GLY A 49 5.47 -15.44 17.63
C GLY A 49 4.47 -14.56 18.39
N LYS A 50 4.04 -13.44 17.82
CA LYS A 50 2.98 -12.58 18.37
C LYS A 50 1.68 -12.85 17.64
N GLY A 51 0.99 -13.93 18.03
CA GLY A 51 -0.41 -14.13 17.66
C GLY A 51 -1.25 -13.02 18.27
N SER A 52 -1.37 -11.87 17.58
CA SER A 52 -2.28 -10.82 18.00
C SER A 52 -3.69 -11.42 18.04
N PRO A 53 -4.43 -11.35 19.17
CA PRO A 53 -5.75 -11.97 19.31
C PRO A 53 -6.77 -11.48 18.27
N SER A 54 -6.51 -10.30 17.71
CA SER A 54 -7.36 -9.53 16.82
C SER A 54 -7.65 -10.20 15.47
N HIS A 55 -6.85 -11.19 15.06
CA HIS A 55 -6.93 -11.76 13.72
C HIS A 55 -6.88 -13.30 13.69
N ARG A 56 -7.46 -14.00 14.68
CA ARG A 56 -7.61 -15.48 14.63
C ARG A 56 -8.32 -16.02 13.38
N LYS A 57 -9.06 -15.17 12.65
CA LYS A 57 -9.75 -15.50 11.39
C LYS A 57 -8.93 -15.20 10.12
N HIS A 58 -7.75 -14.57 10.24
CA HIS A 58 -6.93 -14.18 9.08
C HIS A 58 -5.71 -15.09 8.93
N ILE A 59 -5.30 -15.33 7.69
CA ILE A 59 -4.07 -16.04 7.35
C ILE A 59 -3.01 -14.99 7.03
N GLY A 60 -2.23 -14.64 8.06
CA GLY A 60 -1.37 -13.46 8.04
C GLY A 60 -2.22 -12.18 7.90
N SER A 61 -2.00 -11.45 6.82
CA SER A 61 -2.68 -10.22 6.41
C SER A 61 -3.90 -10.47 5.52
N ILE A 62 -4.25 -11.72 5.21
CA ILE A 62 -5.35 -12.07 4.29
C ILE A 62 -6.57 -12.54 5.08
N ASN A 63 -7.73 -11.91 4.84
CA ASN A 63 -9.02 -12.36 5.34
C ASN A 63 -9.74 -13.24 4.29
N PRO A 64 -9.94 -14.55 4.53
CA PRO A 64 -10.68 -15.41 3.60
C PRO A 64 -12.18 -15.09 3.55
N ASN A 65 -12.73 -14.46 4.59
CA ASN A 65 -14.15 -14.12 4.72
C ASN A 65 -14.31 -12.61 4.88
N CYS A 66 -13.67 -11.85 4.00
CA CYS A 66 -13.72 -10.39 4.00
C CYS A 66 -15.13 -9.88 3.66
N ASP A 67 -15.83 -9.27 4.64
CA ASP A 67 -17.07 -8.56 4.38
C ASP A 67 -16.77 -7.17 3.81
N VAL A 68 -17.02 -7.02 2.50
CA VAL A 68 -16.80 -5.76 1.77
C VAL A 68 -17.66 -4.62 2.33
N VAL A 69 -18.88 -4.91 2.80
CA VAL A 69 -19.79 -3.90 3.35
C VAL A 69 -19.25 -3.35 4.66
N GLU A 70 -18.72 -4.20 5.53
CA GLU A 70 -18.04 -3.74 6.76
C GLU A 70 -16.79 -2.92 6.46
N VAL A 71 -15.97 -3.33 5.48
CA VAL A 71 -14.76 -2.57 5.11
C VAL A 71 -15.12 -1.16 4.62
N ILE A 72 -16.18 -1.04 3.81
CA ILE A 72 -16.65 0.26 3.34
C ILE A 72 -17.16 1.11 4.51
N LYS A 73 -18.00 0.54 5.39
CA LYS A 73 -18.51 1.24 6.59
C LYS A 73 -17.36 1.72 7.49
N GLY A 74 -16.38 0.86 7.75
CA GLY A 74 -15.21 1.20 8.58
C GLY A 74 -14.34 2.31 7.99
N LYS A 75 -14.28 2.45 6.66
CA LYS A 75 -13.60 3.58 6.01
C LYS A 75 -14.44 4.85 5.94
N CYS A 76 -15.75 4.71 5.81
CA CYS A 76 -16.67 5.83 5.63
C CYS A 76 -17.05 6.51 6.96
N LEU A 77 -16.81 5.85 8.10
CA LEU A 77 -17.09 6.36 9.45
C LEU A 77 -15.97 7.18 10.09
N CYS A 78 -14.89 7.53 9.37
CA CYS A 78 -14.00 8.60 9.85
C CYS A 78 -14.77 9.93 9.73
N PRO A 79 -15.15 10.60 10.83
CA PRO A 79 -15.70 11.93 10.73
C PRO A 79 -14.60 12.84 10.17
N LEU A 80 -14.88 13.46 9.02
CA LEU A 80 -14.22 14.68 8.59
C LEU A 80 -14.44 15.78 9.64
#